data_AF-A0AA91YSY3-F1
#
_entry.id   AF-A0AA91YSY3-F1
#
_cell.length_a   1.000
_cell.length_b   1.000
_cell.length_c   1.000
_cell.angle_alpha   90.00
_cell.angle_beta   90.00
_cell.angle_gamma   90.00
#
_symmetry.space_group_name_H-M   'P 1'
#
loop_
_entity.id
_entity.type
_entity.pdbx_description
1 polymer ?
#
loop_
_entity_poly.entity_id
_entity_poly.type
_entity_poly.pdbx_seq_one_letter_code
_entity_poly.pdbx_strand_id
1 'polypeptide(L)'
;MTRFPPSLRWLSAAVLGLLGLLLILLNGFGTEVQWLPPLDPSAAPVKAAGTAEPMPVALAAHEYTWKKPLFNAHRQPDPSPSPATETAPASLNGLSLTGVIASGALRKAFFKTSDGQQLATLEQQQLPNGWRVERIEPTHVSLTQGANTQTLKLLLLKVPQNTPALPSLPDTPKDSDL
;
A
#
# COMPACT_ATOMS: atom_id res chain seq x y z
N MET A 1 57.96 -23.24 -10.99
CA MET A 1 57.21 -22.73 -9.82
C MET A 1 56.66 -21.34 -10.15
N THR A 2 55.44 -21.26 -10.67
CA THR A 2 54.77 -19.99 -11.00
C THR A 2 54.26 -19.35 -9.71
N ARG A 3 54.90 -18.26 -9.25
CA ARG A 3 54.42 -17.47 -8.10
C ARG A 3 53.32 -16.54 -8.60
N PHE A 4 52.07 -16.85 -8.25
CA PHE A 4 50.96 -15.96 -8.54
C PHE A 4 51.10 -14.64 -7.76
N PRO A 5 50.76 -13.49 -8.38
CA PRO A 5 50.82 -12.20 -7.70
C PRO A 5 49.79 -12.16 -6.55
N PRO A 6 50.11 -11.48 -5.43
CA PRO A 6 49.23 -11.44 -4.26
C PRO A 6 47.83 -10.91 -4.59
N SER A 7 47.72 -9.98 -5.53
CA SER A 7 46.45 -9.43 -6.02
C SER A 7 45.53 -10.49 -6.64
N LEU A 8 46.08 -11.45 -7.38
CA LEU A 8 45.29 -12.53 -7.99
C LEU A 8 44.72 -13.47 -6.94
N ARG A 9 45.43 -13.68 -5.83
CA ARG A 9 44.97 -14.51 -4.70
C ARG A 9 43.81 -13.85 -3.96
N TRP A 10 43.85 -12.53 -3.77
CA TRP A 10 42.74 -11.78 -3.19
C TRP A 10 41.53 -11.76 -4.11
N LEU A 11 41.74 -11.59 -5.42
CA LEU A 11 40.67 -11.58 -6.40
C LEU A 11 39.99 -12.95 -6.51
N SER A 12 40.77 -14.04 -6.50
CA SER A 12 40.21 -15.40 -6.47
C SER A 12 39.43 -15.68 -5.18
N ALA A 13 39.91 -15.19 -4.03
CA ALA A 13 39.21 -15.34 -2.75
C ALA A 13 37.88 -14.57 -2.76
N ALA A 14 37.86 -13.35 -3.29
CA ALA A 14 36.64 -12.55 -3.40
C ALA A 14 35.61 -13.21 -4.33
N VAL A 15 36.04 -13.74 -5.48
CA VAL A 15 35.17 -14.47 -6.41
C VAL A 15 34.59 -15.72 -5.78
N LEU A 16 35.41 -16.52 -5.08
CA LEU A 16 34.92 -17.71 -4.37
C LEU A 16 33.93 -17.33 -3.26
N GLY A 17 34.18 -16.26 -2.51
CA GLY A 17 33.28 -15.77 -1.47
C GLY A 17 31.93 -15.32 -2.04
N LEU A 18 31.95 -14.55 -3.15
CA LEU A 18 30.74 -14.09 -3.81
C LEU A 18 29.95 -15.25 -4.42
N LEU A 19 30.63 -16.23 -5.00
CA LEU A 19 30.00 -17.44 -5.53
C LEU A 19 29.37 -18.28 -4.42
N GLY A 20 30.05 -18.44 -3.28
CA GLY A 20 29.52 -19.12 -2.11
C GLY A 20 28.27 -18.43 -1.55
N LEU A 21 28.31 -17.10 -1.42
CA LEU A 21 27.16 -16.30 -1.01
C LEU A 21 25.98 -16.48 -1.97
N LEU A 22 26.23 -16.42 -3.28
CA LEU A 22 25.20 -16.61 -4.30
C LEU A 22 24.54 -18.00 -4.18
N LEU A 23 25.33 -19.06 -3.98
CA LEU A 23 24.79 -20.41 -3.79
C LEU A 23 23.93 -20.52 -2.53
N ILE A 24 24.30 -19.84 -1.43
CA ILE A 24 23.50 -19.80 -0.19
C ILE A 24 22.14 -19.13 -0.44
N LEU A 25 22.11 -17.98 -1.12
CA LEU A 25 20.86 -17.28 -1.45
C LEU A 25 19.98 -18.11 -2.41
N LEU A 26 20.58 -18.78 -3.40
CA LEU A 26 19.85 -19.64 -4.34
C LEU A 26 19.23 -20.88 -3.68
N ASN A 27 19.80 -21.35 -2.56
CA ASN A 27 19.24 -22.45 -1.77
C ASN A 27 18.13 -22.01 -0.79
N GLY A 28 17.67 -20.76 -0.89
CA GLY A 28 16.55 -20.28 -0.06
C GLY A 28 16.95 -19.95 1.38
N PHE A 29 18.25 -19.80 1.66
CA PHE A 29 18.67 -19.36 2.99
C PHE A 29 18.18 -17.92 3.22
N GLY A 30 17.22 -17.74 4.13
CA GLY A 30 16.52 -16.48 4.38
C GLY A 30 15.13 -16.35 3.76
N THR A 31 14.62 -17.38 3.06
CA THR A 31 13.24 -17.37 2.54
C THR A 31 12.20 -17.88 3.54
N GLU A 32 12.62 -18.64 4.56
CA GLU A 32 11.72 -19.10 5.61
C GLU A 32 11.61 -18.04 6.71
N VAL A 33 10.48 -17.33 6.71
CA VAL A 33 10.11 -16.45 7.83
C VAL A 33 9.17 -17.22 8.73
N GLN A 34 9.71 -17.72 9.85
CA GLN A 34 8.94 -18.47 10.84
C GLN A 34 8.15 -17.50 11.72
N TRP A 35 7.02 -17.02 11.21
CA TRP A 35 6.12 -16.14 11.94
C TRP A 35 5.54 -16.81 13.20
N LEU A 36 5.28 -18.11 13.12
CA LEU A 36 4.76 -18.92 14.22
C LEU A 36 5.53 -20.25 14.35
N PRO A 37 5.65 -20.80 15.57
CA PRO A 37 6.12 -22.16 15.77
C PRO A 37 5.27 -23.15 14.95
N PRO A 38 5.84 -24.27 14.47
CA PRO A 38 5.07 -25.28 13.77
C PRO A 38 3.99 -25.79 14.73
N LEU A 39 2.72 -25.74 14.32
CA LEU A 39 1.64 -26.33 15.10
C LEU A 39 1.90 -27.82 15.19
N ASP A 40 2.06 -28.33 16.40
CA ASP A 40 2.24 -29.75 16.66
C ASP A 40 0.92 -30.47 16.30
N PRO A 41 0.86 -31.28 15.24
CA PRO A 41 -0.39 -31.92 14.81
C PRO A 41 -0.91 -32.95 15.82
N SER A 42 -0.06 -33.32 16.79
CA SER A 42 -0.39 -34.20 17.92
C SER A 42 -0.89 -33.42 19.14
N ALA A 43 -0.89 -32.08 19.11
CA ALA A 43 -1.47 -31.28 20.17
C ALA A 43 -2.98 -31.60 20.26
N ALA A 44 -3.40 -32.13 21.41
CA ALA A 44 -4.81 -32.30 21.69
C ALA A 44 -5.53 -30.96 21.47
N PRO A 45 -6.73 -30.96 20.85
CA PRO A 45 -7.47 -29.73 20.65
C PRO A 45 -7.61 -29.04 22.00
N VAL A 46 -7.18 -27.76 22.07
CA VAL A 46 -7.37 -26.95 23.26
C VAL A 46 -8.84 -27.05 23.61
N LYS A 47 -9.16 -27.57 24.79
CA LYS A 47 -10.53 -27.64 25.28
C LYS A 47 -11.10 -26.24 25.18
N ALA A 48 -12.04 -26.03 24.26
CA ALA A 48 -12.67 -24.74 24.08
C ALA A 48 -13.10 -24.25 25.47
N ALA A 49 -12.64 -23.06 25.85
CA ALA A 49 -13.15 -22.42 27.06
C ALA A 49 -14.67 -22.46 26.93
N GLY A 50 -15.35 -23.06 27.91
CA GLY A 50 -16.79 -23.20 27.86
C GLY A 50 -17.38 -21.84 27.57
N THR A 51 -18.06 -21.69 26.44
CA THR A 51 -18.79 -20.48 26.11
C THR A 51 -19.72 -20.23 27.29
N ALA A 52 -19.46 -19.18 28.06
CA ALA A 52 -20.37 -18.77 29.11
C ALA A 52 -21.74 -18.60 28.46
N GLU A 53 -22.76 -19.27 28.99
CA GLU A 53 -24.10 -19.07 28.48
C GLU A 53 -24.42 -17.57 28.59
N PRO A 54 -24.91 -16.94 27.51
CA PRO A 54 -25.26 -15.53 27.56
C PRO A 54 -26.22 -15.33 28.73
N MET A 55 -25.89 -14.41 29.65
CA MET A 55 -26.84 -14.04 30.69
C MET A 55 -28.14 -13.62 30.00
N PRO A 56 -29.31 -14.12 30.44
CA PRO A 56 -30.58 -13.75 29.84
C PRO A 56 -30.89 -12.30 30.20
N VAL A 57 -30.41 -11.37 29.36
CA VAL A 57 -30.76 -9.96 29.43
C VAL A 57 -32.10 -9.78 28.72
N ALA A 58 -33.05 -9.14 29.41
CA ALA A 58 -34.32 -8.79 28.81
C ALA A 58 -34.08 -7.87 27.60
N LEU A 59 -34.75 -8.14 26.47
CA LEU A 59 -34.60 -7.32 25.25
C LEU A 59 -34.88 -5.83 25.50
N ALA A 60 -35.75 -5.55 26.48
CA ALA A 60 -36.05 -4.21 26.99
C ALA A 60 -34.80 -3.45 27.47
N ALA A 61 -33.80 -4.15 28.02
CA ALA A 61 -32.55 -3.55 28.51
C ALA A 61 -31.70 -2.93 27.39
N HIS A 62 -31.98 -3.27 26.13
CA HIS A 62 -31.27 -2.72 24.97
C HIS A 62 -32.09 -1.67 24.22
N GLU A 63 -33.32 -1.32 24.65
CA GLU A 63 -34.27 -0.47 23.91
C GLU A 63 -33.65 0.78 23.27
N TYR A 64 -32.74 1.43 23.97
CA TYR A 64 -32.05 2.62 23.47
C TYR A 64 -31.26 2.36 22.18
N THR A 65 -30.60 1.20 22.06
CA THR A 65 -29.75 0.85 20.92
C THR A 65 -30.53 0.65 19.62
N TRP A 66 -31.74 0.09 19.69
CA TRP A 66 -32.56 -0.23 18.52
C TRP A 66 -33.64 0.82 18.23
N LYS A 67 -34.12 1.56 19.24
CA LYS A 67 -35.01 2.72 19.03
C LYS A 67 -34.27 3.96 18.54
N LYS A 68 -32.98 4.11 18.86
CA LYS A 68 -32.17 5.27 18.46
C LYS A 68 -30.80 4.82 17.93
N PRO A 69 -30.74 4.17 16.74
CA PRO A 69 -29.48 3.73 16.17
C PRO A 69 -28.59 4.94 15.83
N LEU A 70 -27.29 4.83 16.12
CA LEU A 70 -26.29 5.82 15.69
C LEU A 70 -26.04 5.79 14.18
N PHE A 71 -26.43 4.71 13.52
CA PHE A 71 -26.27 4.54 12.07
C PHE A 71 -27.52 4.99 11.34
N ASN A 72 -27.32 5.66 10.21
CA ASN A 72 -28.40 5.98 9.30
C ASN A 72 -28.92 4.71 8.62
N ALA A 73 -30.23 4.43 8.72
CA ALA A 73 -30.90 3.29 8.09
C ALA A 73 -30.82 3.31 6.56
N HIS A 74 -30.55 4.48 5.97
CA HIS A 74 -30.40 4.68 4.53
C HIS A 74 -28.95 4.62 4.06
N ARG A 75 -28.01 4.10 4.88
CA ARG A 75 -26.64 3.89 4.44
C ARG A 75 -26.63 2.89 3.27
N GLN A 76 -26.36 3.38 2.08
CA GLN A 76 -26.13 2.54 0.91
C GLN A 76 -24.63 2.22 0.81
N PRO A 77 -24.26 1.08 0.19
CA PRO A 77 -22.88 0.84 -0.19
C PRO A 77 -22.37 2.01 -1.03
N ASP A 78 -21.11 2.40 -0.82
CA ASP A 78 -20.49 3.39 -1.71
C ASP A 78 -20.59 2.87 -3.16
N PRO A 79 -20.93 3.73 -4.13
CA PRO A 79 -20.99 3.30 -5.51
C PRO A 79 -19.64 2.71 -5.89
N SER A 80 -19.66 1.52 -6.52
CA SER A 80 -18.45 0.92 -7.08
C SER A 80 -17.70 2.00 -7.87
N PRO A 81 -16.37 2.11 -7.70
CA PRO A 81 -15.61 3.15 -8.38
C PRO A 81 -15.92 3.07 -9.87
N SER A 82 -16.63 4.08 -10.38
CA SER A 82 -16.88 4.22 -11.80
C SER A 82 -15.50 4.29 -12.46
N PRO A 83 -15.21 3.48 -13.50
CA PRO A 83 -14.00 3.69 -14.29
C PRO A 83 -14.03 5.13 -14.76
N ALA A 84 -13.13 5.94 -14.21
CA ALA A 84 -13.23 7.39 -14.18
C ALA A 84 -13.58 7.98 -15.56
N THR A 85 -14.83 8.45 -15.70
CA THR A 85 -15.19 9.46 -16.70
C THR A 85 -14.94 10.84 -16.08
N GLU A 86 -13.72 11.09 -15.64
CA GLU A 86 -13.22 12.45 -15.37
C GLU A 86 -11.83 12.49 -15.97
N THR A 87 -11.68 13.32 -17.01
CA THR A 87 -10.47 13.69 -17.74
C THR A 87 -9.28 12.81 -17.40
N ALA A 88 -9.08 11.75 -18.21
CA ALA A 88 -7.94 10.86 -18.10
C ALA A 88 -6.67 11.69 -17.78
N PRO A 89 -5.99 11.43 -16.65
CA PRO A 89 -4.76 12.14 -16.33
C PRO A 89 -3.83 11.95 -17.51
N ALA A 90 -3.28 13.06 -18.02
CA ALA A 90 -2.54 13.14 -19.29
C ALA A 90 -1.63 11.91 -19.47
N SER A 91 -2.14 10.88 -20.13
CA SER A 91 -1.54 9.55 -20.11
C SER A 91 -0.39 9.56 -21.09
N LEU A 92 0.79 9.22 -20.61
CA LEU A 92 1.99 9.15 -21.44
C LEU A 92 1.97 7.86 -22.25
N ASN A 93 1.44 7.88 -23.48
CA ASN A 93 1.40 6.72 -24.39
C ASN A 93 0.99 5.41 -23.68
N GLY A 94 -0.13 5.44 -22.94
CA GLY A 94 -0.62 4.27 -22.20
C GLY A 94 0.01 4.06 -20.81
N LEU A 95 0.79 5.01 -20.29
CA LEU A 95 1.37 4.95 -18.95
C LEU A 95 0.58 5.81 -17.95
N SER A 96 0.24 5.23 -16.81
CA SER A 96 -0.43 5.91 -15.68
C SER A 96 0.39 5.76 -14.39
N LEU A 97 0.46 6.83 -13.59
CA LEU A 97 1.18 6.81 -12.30
C LEU A 97 0.27 6.23 -11.21
N THR A 98 0.62 5.06 -10.68
CA THR A 98 -0.17 4.35 -9.66
C THR A 98 0.38 4.50 -8.25
N GLY A 99 1.67 4.84 -8.09
CA GLY A 99 2.25 5.01 -6.76
C GLY A 99 3.60 5.72 -6.78
N VAL A 100 3.94 6.33 -5.66
CA VAL A 100 5.27 6.92 -5.43
C VAL A 100 5.74 6.55 -4.02
N ILE A 101 6.99 6.13 -3.90
CA ILE A 101 7.72 6.07 -2.64
C ILE A 101 8.78 7.15 -2.69
N ALA A 102 8.67 8.13 -1.78
CA ALA A 102 9.67 9.17 -1.57
C ALA A 102 10.11 9.15 -0.10
N SER A 103 11.10 8.31 0.23
CA SER A 103 11.63 8.16 1.58
C SER A 103 13.12 8.48 1.61
N GLY A 104 13.48 9.62 2.21
CA GLY A 104 14.86 10.11 2.25
C GLY A 104 15.47 10.24 0.85
N ALA A 105 16.59 9.55 0.61
CA ALA A 105 17.28 9.51 -0.68
C ALA A 105 16.66 8.52 -1.68
N LEU A 106 15.77 7.62 -1.23
CA LEU A 106 15.15 6.64 -2.11
C LEU A 106 13.84 7.20 -2.67
N ARG A 107 13.87 7.51 -3.97
CA ARG A 107 12.70 7.93 -4.74
C ARG A 107 12.40 6.91 -5.83
N LYS A 108 11.22 6.30 -5.76
CA LYS A 108 10.75 5.26 -6.68
C LYS A 108 9.32 5.53 -7.11
N ALA A 109 9.06 5.46 -8.40
CA ALA A 109 7.74 5.66 -8.99
C ALA A 109 7.23 4.34 -9.59
N PHE A 110 5.95 4.08 -9.41
CA PHE A 110 5.25 2.92 -9.94
C PHE A 110 4.26 3.37 -11.00
N PHE A 111 4.36 2.72 -12.15
CA PHE A 111 3.57 3.00 -13.32
C PHE A 111 2.79 1.76 -13.72
N LYS A 112 1.61 1.96 -14.30
CA LYS A 112 0.80 0.92 -14.93
C LYS A 112 0.70 1.21 -16.42
N THR A 113 1.04 0.23 -17.25
CA THR A 113 0.86 0.31 -18.71
C THR A 113 -0.59 0.02 -19.10
N SER A 114 -0.98 0.35 -20.34
CA SER A 114 -2.28 0.04 -20.91
C SER A 114 -2.59 -1.46 -20.90
N ASP A 115 -1.54 -2.29 -21.00
CA ASP A 115 -1.61 -3.75 -20.98
C ASP A 115 -1.78 -4.31 -19.56
N GLY A 116 -1.82 -3.43 -18.55
CA GLY A 116 -2.00 -3.77 -17.15
C GLY A 116 -0.74 -4.17 -16.40
N GLN A 117 0.42 -4.17 -17.06
CA GLN A 117 1.70 -4.47 -16.39
C GLN A 117 2.14 -3.32 -15.49
N GLN A 118 2.71 -3.69 -14.34
CA GLN A 118 3.24 -2.75 -13.36
C GLN A 118 4.74 -2.60 -13.53
N LEU A 119 5.19 -1.36 -13.74
CA LEU A 119 6.59 -0.99 -13.90
C LEU A 119 7.03 -0.17 -12.68
N ALA A 120 8.20 -0.46 -12.14
CA ALA A 120 8.82 0.34 -11.09
C ALA A 120 10.10 0.96 -11.61
N THR A 121 10.28 2.26 -11.39
CA THR A 121 11.49 2.98 -11.85
C THR A 121 11.98 3.95 -10.79
N LEU A 122 13.29 4.17 -10.79
CA LEU A 122 13.96 5.17 -9.96
C LEU A 122 14.03 6.52 -10.70
N GLU A 123 14.38 7.55 -9.94
CA GLU A 123 14.73 8.84 -10.52
C GLU A 123 15.89 8.68 -11.52
N GLN A 124 15.88 9.47 -12.59
CA GLN A 124 16.84 9.44 -13.71
C GLN A 124 16.83 8.16 -14.58
N GLN A 125 15.97 7.18 -14.27
CA GLN A 125 15.86 5.96 -15.06
C GLN A 125 14.96 6.16 -16.29
N GLN A 126 15.29 5.45 -17.37
CA GLN A 126 14.50 5.46 -18.60
C GLN A 126 13.45 4.34 -18.59
N LEU A 127 12.25 4.66 -19.03
CA LEU A 127 11.15 3.74 -19.22
C LEU A 127 11.21 3.07 -20.60
N PRO A 128 10.57 1.89 -20.77
CA PRO A 128 10.51 1.17 -22.05
C PRO A 128 9.90 1.97 -23.21
N ASN A 129 9.06 2.97 -22.89
CA ASN A 129 8.40 3.84 -23.88
C ASN A 129 9.27 5.04 -24.31
N GLY A 130 10.53 5.10 -23.86
CA GLY A 130 11.50 6.14 -24.23
C GLY A 130 11.50 7.38 -23.33
N TRP A 131 10.56 7.51 -22.39
CA TRP A 131 10.53 8.59 -21.41
C TRP A 131 11.57 8.38 -20.31
N ARG A 132 12.20 9.46 -19.84
CA ARG A 132 13.10 9.43 -18.68
C ARG A 132 12.43 10.09 -17.50
N VAL A 133 12.49 9.45 -16.33
CA VAL A 133 12.04 10.08 -15.08
C VAL A 133 13.05 11.13 -14.68
N GLU A 134 12.66 12.40 -14.63
CA GLU A 134 13.56 13.48 -14.22
C GLU A 134 13.52 13.68 -12.71
N ARG A 135 12.30 13.79 -12.15
CA ARG A 135 12.09 14.02 -10.72
C ARG A 135 10.84 13.30 -10.24
N ILE A 136 10.94 12.67 -9.07
CA ILE A 136 9.83 11.98 -8.42
C ILE A 136 9.43 12.77 -7.17
N GLU A 137 8.20 13.29 -7.14
CA GLU A 137 7.61 13.97 -5.98
C GLU A 137 6.47 13.13 -5.37
N PRO A 138 6.08 13.36 -4.10
CA PRO A 138 5.10 12.52 -3.41
C PRO A 138 3.75 12.35 -4.13
N THR A 139 3.36 13.34 -4.93
CA THR A 139 2.04 13.38 -5.60
C THR A 139 2.12 13.39 -7.12
N HIS A 140 3.32 13.52 -7.70
CA HIS A 140 3.52 13.64 -9.14
C HIS A 140 4.94 13.28 -9.56
N VAL A 141 5.12 12.98 -10.84
CA VAL A 141 6.43 12.67 -11.43
C VAL A 141 6.62 13.51 -12.69
N SER A 142 7.79 14.13 -12.86
CA SER A 142 8.16 14.78 -14.12
C SER A 142 8.94 13.81 -15.01
N LEU A 143 8.52 13.72 -16.26
CA LEU A 143 9.12 12.85 -17.27
C LEU A 143 9.56 13.69 -18.47
N THR A 144 10.69 13.33 -19.08
CA THR A 144 11.23 14.00 -20.26
C THR A 144 11.48 13.02 -21.41
N GLN A 145 11.19 13.46 -22.64
CA GLN A 145 11.51 12.73 -23.87
C GLN A 145 12.01 13.75 -24.91
N GLY A 146 13.33 13.82 -25.09
CA GLY A 146 13.94 14.85 -25.93
C GLY A 146 13.72 16.24 -25.33
N ALA A 147 13.01 17.12 -26.06
CA ALA A 147 12.65 18.47 -25.60
C ALA A 147 11.29 18.52 -24.87
N ASN A 148 10.52 17.43 -24.87
CA ASN A 148 9.19 17.40 -24.28
C ASN A 148 9.28 17.03 -22.80
N THR A 149 8.63 17.84 -21.95
CA THR A 149 8.50 17.58 -20.51
C THR A 149 7.03 17.40 -20.17
N GLN A 150 6.70 16.36 -19.42
CA GLN A 150 5.33 16.05 -19.03
C GLN A 150 5.27 15.63 -17.57
N THR A 151 4.28 16.17 -16.85
CA THR A 151 4.05 15.85 -15.44
C THR A 151 2.90 14.86 -15.32
N LEU A 152 3.16 13.70 -14.73
CA LEU A 152 2.16 12.68 -14.46
C LEU A 152 1.76 12.75 -12.98
N LYS A 153 0.48 13.03 -12.71
CA LYS A 153 -0.05 13.11 -11.34
C LYS A 153 -0.50 11.75 -10.85
N LEU A 154 -0.32 11.50 -9.57
CA LEU A 154 -0.77 10.26 -8.93
C LEU A 154 -2.31 10.21 -9.00
N LEU A 155 -2.86 9.07 -9.39
CA LEU A 155 -4.31 8.86 -9.33
C LEU A 155 -4.74 8.74 -7.86
N LEU A 156 -5.29 9.83 -7.32
CA LEU A 156 -5.95 9.81 -6.01
C LEU A 156 -7.41 9.44 -6.21
N LEU A 157 -7.88 8.40 -5.52
CA LEU A 157 -9.31 8.13 -5.38
C LEU A 157 -9.94 9.32 -4.65
N LYS A 158 -10.79 10.06 -5.36
CA LYS A 158 -11.64 11.08 -4.75
C LYS A 158 -12.82 10.39 -4.11
N VAL A 159 -12.94 10.55 -2.79
CA VAL A 159 -14.15 10.18 -2.07
C VAL A 159 -15.20 11.25 -2.39
N PRO A 160 -16.42 10.87 -2.82
CA PRO A 160 -17.49 11.85 -3.01
C PRO A 160 -17.78 12.53 -1.68
N GLN A 161 -17.54 13.85 -1.61
CA GLN A 161 -17.87 14.65 -0.43
C GLN A 161 -19.36 15.01 -0.46
N ASN A 162 -20.21 14.02 -0.26
CA ASN A 162 -21.61 14.28 0.05
C ASN A 162 -21.70 14.45 1.57
N THR A 163 -21.24 15.59 2.08
CA THR A 163 -21.33 15.93 3.51
C THR A 163 -22.74 16.48 3.76
N PRO A 164 -23.69 15.72 4.34
CA PRO A 164 -24.92 16.34 4.83
C PRO A 164 -24.54 17.38 5.88
N ALA A 165 -25.22 18.54 5.86
CA ALA A 165 -25.04 19.58 6.86
C ALA A 165 -25.15 18.95 8.26
N LEU A 166 -24.15 19.19 9.12
CA LEU A 166 -24.19 18.74 10.51
C LEU A 166 -25.50 19.25 11.14
N PRO A 167 -26.30 18.39 11.80
CA PRO A 167 -27.46 18.87 12.54
C PRO A 167 -26.98 19.87 13.59
N SER A 168 -27.55 21.08 13.56
CA SER A 168 -27.27 22.12 14.56
C SER A 168 -27.57 21.54 15.95
N LEU A 169 -26.59 21.67 16.86
CA LEU A 169 -26.77 21.29 18.24
C LEU A 169 -27.97 22.10 18.79
N PRO A 170 -28.96 21.47 19.43
CA PRO A 170 -30.08 22.21 20.01
C PRO A 170 -29.51 23.22 21.03
N ASP A 171 -29.88 24.48 20.87
CA ASP A 171 -29.58 25.53 21.84
C ASP A 171 -30.14 25.10 23.20
N THR A 172 -29.26 24.67 24.11
CA THR A 172 -29.66 24.51 25.51
C THR A 172 -30.03 25.90 26.01
N PRO A 173 -31.27 26.13 26.52
CA PRO A 173 -31.59 27.37 27.19
C PRO A 173 -30.59 27.55 28.31
N LYS A 174 -29.87 28.67 28.29
CA LYS A 174 -29.03 29.08 29.40
C LYS A 174 -30.00 29.40 30.54
N ASP A 175 -30.24 28.42 31.42
CA ASP A 175 -30.84 28.69 32.73
C ASP A 175 -29.94 29.73 33.41
N SER A 176 -30.42 30.95 33.37
CA SER A 176 -29.87 32.13 34.00
C SER A 176 -31.09 32.95 34.36
N ASP A 177 -31.77 32.52 35.42
CA ASP A 177 -32.42 33.42 36.36
C ASP A 177 -32.81 32.64 37.62
N LEU A 178 -32.12 32.99 38.71
CA LEU A 178 -32.57 33.10 40.11
C LEU A 178 -33.17 31.88 40.83
#